data_AF-A0A436QV92-F1
#
_entry.id   AF-A0A436QV92-F1
#
_cell.length_a   1.000
_cell.length_b   1.000
_cell.length_c   1.000
_cell.angle_alpha   90.00
_cell.angle_beta   90.00
_cell.angle_gamma   90.00
#
_symmetry.space_group_name_H-M   'P 1'
#
loop_
_entity.id
_entity.type
_entity.pdbx_description
1 polymer ?
#
loop_
_entity_poly.entity_id
_entity_poly.type
_entity_poly.pdbx_seq_one_letter_code
_entity_poly.pdbx_strand_id
1 'polypeptide(L)'
;KHIPPHRGPFRGIMRFHLGLAIPKQPDGRPATIMMINHEERRIADGECMLWDDTFEHEVMNNSDQPRVALLLDVWRPQMPLDMEILSRVIVRGVQVGMRYRGVSFGG
;
A
#
# COMPACT_ATOMS: atom_id res chain seq x y z
N LYS A 1 9.01 11.21 8.40
CA LYS A 1 9.45 9.90 7.84
C LYS A 1 9.22 9.90 6.33
N HIS A 2 10.17 9.43 5.53
CA HIS A 2 10.08 9.43 4.06
C HIS A 2 10.38 8.02 3.52
N ILE A 3 9.52 7.54 2.62
CA ILE A 3 9.74 6.33 1.81
C ILE A 3 9.98 6.81 0.38
N PRO A 4 11.19 6.60 -0.17
CA PRO A 4 11.58 7.13 -1.48
C PRO A 4 10.77 6.52 -2.63
N PRO A 5 10.84 7.09 -3.84
CA PRO A 5 10.20 6.55 -5.03
C PRO A 5 10.54 5.08 -5.26
N HIS A 6 9.50 4.26 -5.41
CA HIS A 6 9.63 2.84 -5.71
C HIS A 6 8.40 2.33 -6.45
N ARG A 7 8.46 1.06 -6.88
CA ARG A 7 7.36 0.34 -7.52
C ARG A 7 7.14 -0.98 -6.82
N GLY A 8 5.87 -1.36 -6.71
CA GLY A 8 5.46 -2.66 -6.25
C GLY A 8 6.04 -3.75 -7.16
N PRO A 9 6.47 -4.88 -6.60
CA PRO A 9 7.15 -5.93 -7.36
C PRO A 9 6.20 -6.77 -8.21
N PHE A 10 4.89 -6.69 -7.98
CA PHE A 10 3.95 -7.67 -8.48
C PHE A 10 2.58 -7.07 -8.82
N ARG A 11 2.15 -7.24 -10.08
CA ARG A 11 0.91 -6.67 -10.62
C ARG A 11 -0.34 -7.51 -10.35
N GLY A 12 -0.24 -8.73 -9.83
CA GLY A 12 -1.41 -9.58 -9.58
C GLY A 12 -2.25 -9.17 -8.36
N ILE A 13 -1.80 -8.18 -7.59
CA ILE A 13 -2.53 -7.57 -6.48
C ILE A 13 -2.68 -6.06 -6.72
N MET A 14 -3.59 -5.46 -5.97
CA MET A 14 -3.81 -4.04 -5.79
C MET A 14 -3.70 -3.74 -4.29
N ARG A 15 -3.26 -2.53 -3.95
CA ARG A 15 -3.13 -2.12 -2.55
C ARG A 15 -4.35 -1.31 -2.12
N PHE A 16 -5.04 -1.81 -1.10
CA PHE A 16 -6.03 -1.04 -0.38
C PHE A 16 -5.38 -0.33 0.80
N HIS A 17 -5.69 0.95 0.97
CA HIS A 17 -5.14 1.82 2.00
C HIS A 17 -6.29 2.51 2.72
N LEU A 18 -6.39 2.34 4.04
CA LEU A 18 -7.38 3.00 4.89
C LEU A 18 -6.66 3.82 5.98
N GLY A 19 -7.00 5.09 6.09
CA GLY A 19 -6.50 5.96 7.15
C GLY A 19 -7.20 5.66 8.48
N LEU A 20 -6.44 5.29 9.51
CA LEU A 20 -6.98 4.98 10.85
C LEU A 20 -6.69 6.10 11.85
N ALA A 21 -5.47 6.64 11.82
CA ALA A 21 -5.07 7.80 12.60
C ALA A 21 -4.03 8.59 11.80
N ILE A 22 -4.46 9.68 11.17
CA ILE A 22 -3.72 10.48 10.22
C ILE A 22 -3.47 11.87 10.80
N PRO A 23 -2.21 12.20 11.14
CA PRO A 23 -1.87 13.53 11.59
C PRO A 23 -2.24 14.60 10.56
N LYS A 24 -2.60 15.79 11.05
CA LYS A 24 -2.97 16.94 10.23
C LYS A 24 -1.91 18.04 10.32
N GLN A 25 -1.77 18.79 9.23
CA GLN A 25 -0.98 20.03 9.19
C GLN A 25 -1.76 21.17 9.87
N PRO A 26 -1.12 22.32 10.17
CA PRO A 26 -1.80 23.48 10.76
C PRO A 26 -2.99 24.00 9.94
N ASP A 27 -2.97 23.77 8.62
CA ASP A 27 -4.07 24.12 7.70
C ASP A 27 -5.22 23.10 7.67
N GLY A 28 -5.14 22.05 8.51
CA GLY A 28 -6.17 21.01 8.64
C GLY A 28 -6.06 19.86 7.64
N ARG A 29 -5.16 19.91 6.64
CA ARG A 29 -4.99 18.83 5.66
C ARG A 29 -4.20 17.65 6.24
N PRO A 30 -4.38 16.42 5.75
CA PRO A 30 -3.53 15.29 6.12
C PRO A 30 -2.04 15.62 5.92
N ALA A 31 -1.21 15.39 6.93
CA ALA A 31 0.23 15.64 6.88
C ALA A 31 1.00 14.60 6.07
N THR A 32 0.35 13.49 5.73
CA THR A 32 0.90 12.48 4.83
C THR A 32 0.58 12.82 3.39
N ILE A 33 1.61 12.80 2.56
CA ILE A 33 1.56 12.99 1.11
C ILE A 33 1.94 11.66 0.48
N MET A 34 1.12 11.19 -0.45
CA MET A 34 1.43 10.07 -1.33
C MET A 34 1.50 10.61 -2.74
N MET A 35 2.66 10.51 -3.39
CA MET A 35 2.75 10.76 -4.83
C MET A 35 2.60 9.42 -5.52
N ILE A 36 1.61 9.29 -6.40
CA ILE A 36 1.34 8.06 -7.14
C ILE A 36 1.22 8.44 -8.61
N ASN A 37 2.12 7.91 -9.45
CA ASN A 37 2.14 8.21 -10.87
C ASN A 37 2.11 9.72 -11.18
N HIS A 38 2.93 10.50 -10.45
CA HIS A 38 3.01 11.97 -10.53
C HIS A 38 1.76 12.73 -10.05
N GLU A 39 0.80 12.07 -9.43
CA GLU A 39 -0.37 12.70 -8.84
C GLU A 39 -0.28 12.71 -7.31
N GLU A 40 -0.53 13.87 -6.70
CA GLU A 40 -0.61 13.99 -5.25
C GLU A 40 -1.95 13.41 -4.74
N ARG A 41 -1.85 12.54 -3.74
CA ARG A 41 -2.97 11.95 -3.01
C ARG A 41 -2.74 12.10 -1.51
N ARG A 42 -3.82 12.38 -0.80
CA ARG A 42 -3.86 12.48 0.66
C ARG A 42 -5.06 11.69 1.15
N ILE A 43 -4.85 10.85 2.15
CA ILE A 43 -5.89 10.02 2.77
C ILE A 43 -6.06 10.54 4.20
N ALA A 44 -7.26 10.99 4.55
CA ALA A 44 -7.61 11.40 5.91
C ALA A 44 -8.13 10.22 6.75
N ASP A 45 -8.48 10.51 8.01
CA ASP A 45 -9.10 9.53 8.91
C ASP A 45 -10.42 9.00 8.34
N GLY A 46 -10.55 7.68 8.28
CA GLY A 46 -11.72 6.99 7.72
C GLY A 46 -11.79 6.99 6.19
N GLU A 47 -10.93 7.74 5.50
CA GLU A 47 -10.84 7.69 4.04
C GLU A 47 -10.06 6.48 3.58
N CYS A 48 -10.42 5.97 2.40
CA CYS A 48 -9.74 4.83 1.81
C CYS A 48 -9.46 5.00 0.32
N MET A 49 -8.47 4.27 -0.16
CA MET A 49 -8.06 4.25 -1.56
C MET A 49 -7.61 2.85 -1.95
N LEU A 50 -8.16 2.35 -3.06
CA LEU A 50 -7.65 1.17 -3.75
C LEU A 50 -6.82 1.63 -4.94
N TRP A 51 -5.57 1.22 -5.01
CA TRP A 51 -4.64 1.69 -6.05
C TRP A 51 -3.66 0.60 -6.48
N ASP A 52 -3.04 0.83 -7.62
CA ASP A 52 -2.06 -0.07 -8.22
C ASP A 52 -0.65 0.36 -7.80
N ASP A 53 -0.01 -0.39 -6.91
CA ASP A 53 1.31 -0.07 -6.39
C ASP A 53 2.44 -0.31 -7.41
N THR A 54 2.14 -0.87 -8.58
CA THR A 54 3.15 -1.03 -9.66
C THR A 54 3.47 0.28 -10.38
N PHE A 55 2.63 1.31 -10.21
CA PHE A 55 3.01 2.67 -10.56
C PHE A 55 4.08 3.19 -9.61
N GLU A 56 4.93 4.09 -10.11
CA GLU A 56 5.91 4.75 -9.25
C GLU A 56 5.20 5.53 -8.15
N HIS A 57 5.63 5.30 -6.92
CA HIS A 57 5.04 5.96 -5.77
C HIS A 57 6.07 6.24 -4.67
N GLU A 58 5.82 7.33 -3.95
CA GLU A 58 6.57 7.75 -2.76
C GLU A 58 5.62 8.24 -1.67
N VAL A 59 6.08 8.17 -0.42
CA VAL A 59 5.25 8.55 0.74
C VAL A 59 6.06 9.38 1.72
N MET A 60 5.55 10.56 2.05
CA MET A 60 6.15 11.50 2.99
C MET A 60 5.17 11.77 4.12
N ASN A 61 5.58 11.59 5.37
CA ASN A 61 4.83 12.09 6.53
C ASN A 61 5.55 13.33 7.08
N ASN A 62 4.93 14.50 6.88
CA ASN A 62 5.40 15.82 7.30
C ASN A 62 4.87 16.21 8.68
N SER A 63 4.77 15.24 9.59
CA SER A 63 4.38 15.42 10.98
C SER A 63 5.29 14.58 11.87
N ASP A 64 5.52 15.05 13.08
CA ASP A 64 6.23 14.32 14.14
C ASP A 64 5.30 13.36 14.89
N GLN A 65 4.00 13.35 14.57
CA GLN A 65 3.04 12.43 15.15
C GLN A 65 3.01 11.08 14.39
N PRO A 66 2.74 9.97 15.08
CA PRO A 66 2.57 8.68 14.44
C PRO A 66 1.36 8.68 13.50
N ARG A 67 1.53 8.04 12.34
CA ARG A 67 0.46 7.78 11.37
C ARG A 67 0.14 6.30 11.38
N VAL A 68 -1.12 5.95 11.57
CA VAL A 68 -1.61 4.57 11.52
C VAL A 68 -2.52 4.40 10.31
N ALA A 69 -2.22 3.39 9.49
CA ALA A 69 -3.02 3.04 8.33
C ALA A 69 -3.15 1.51 8.22
N LEU A 70 -4.31 1.04 7.77
CA LEU A 70 -4.52 -0.36 7.41
C LEU A 70 -4.19 -0.55 5.94
N LEU A 71 -3.27 -1.46 5.65
CA LEU A 71 -2.94 -1.91 4.30
C LEU A 71 -3.47 -3.32 4.10
N LEU A 72 -4.22 -3.52 3.03
CA LEU A 72 -4.68 -4.84 2.60
C LEU A 72 -4.26 -5.08 1.15
N ASP A 73 -3.83 -6.31 0.87
CA ASP A 73 -3.54 -6.76 -0.48
C ASP A 73 -4.79 -7.39 -1.08
N VAL A 74 -5.31 -6.75 -2.12
CA VAL A 74 -6.55 -7.15 -2.80
C VAL A 74 -6.17 -7.78 -4.14
N TRP A 75 -6.77 -8.92 -4.48
CA TRP A 75 -6.55 -9.54 -5.78
C TRP A 75 -6.97 -8.61 -6.92
N ARG A 76 -6.11 -8.48 -7.94
CA ARG A 76 -6.49 -7.71 -9.12
C ARG A 76 -7.65 -8.40 -9.84
N PRO A 77 -8.76 -7.68 -10.08
CA PRO A 77 -9.90 -8.27 -10.74
C PRO A 77 -9.69 -8.31 -12.27
N GLN A 78 -10.44 -9.19 -12.96
CA GLN A 78 -10.45 -9.33 -14.42
C GLN A 78 -9.07 -9.57 -15.09
N MET A 79 -8.21 -10.37 -14.46
CA MET A 79 -6.99 -10.83 -15.12
C MET A 79 -7.30 -11.96 -16.13
N PRO A 80 -6.52 -12.08 -17.22
CA PRO A 80 -6.50 -13.29 -18.04
C PRO A 80 -6.29 -14.54 -17.18
N LEU A 81 -6.94 -15.66 -17.54
CA LEU A 81 -7.00 -16.87 -16.72
C LEU A 81 -5.61 -17.44 -16.38
N ASP A 82 -4.71 -17.46 -17.36
CA ASP A 82 -3.32 -17.88 -17.21
C ASP A 82 -2.56 -17.00 -16.19
N MET A 83 -2.74 -15.68 -16.27
CA MET A 83 -2.15 -14.71 -15.34
C MET A 83 -2.75 -14.80 -13.94
N GLU A 84 -4.04 -15.08 -13.82
CA GLU A 84 -4.69 -15.29 -12.52
C GLU A 84 -4.13 -16.54 -11.84
N ILE A 85 -4.01 -17.65 -12.56
CA ILE A 85 -3.44 -18.90 -12.04
C ILE A 85 -1.99 -18.68 -11.61
N LEU A 86 -1.17 -18.05 -12.47
CA LEU A 86 0.22 -17.72 -12.13
C LEU A 86 0.30 -16.85 -10.87
N SER A 87 -0.57 -15.84 -10.77
CA SER A 87 -0.61 -14.93 -9.63
C SER A 87 -0.92 -15.66 -8.32
N ARG A 88 -1.89 -16.57 -8.34
CA ARG A 88 -2.25 -17.39 -7.18
C ARG A 88 -1.10 -18.30 -6.76
N VAL A 89 -0.39 -18.91 -7.71
CA VAL A 89 0.79 -19.76 -7.42
C VAL A 89 1.91 -18.94 -6.78
N ILE A 90 2.25 -17.78 -7.34
CA ILE A 90 3.30 -16.89 -6.80
C ILE A 90 2.99 -16.49 -5.36
N VAL A 91 1.79 -15.93 -5.12
CA VAL A 91 1.38 -15.48 -3.78
C VAL A 91 1.34 -16.65 -2.81
N ARG A 92 0.87 -17.84 -3.24
CA ARG A 92 0.87 -19.03 -2.38
C ARG A 92 2.29 -19.46 -2.01
N GLY A 93 3.21 -19.42 -2.97
CA GLY A 93 4.63 -19.69 -2.73
C GLY A 93 5.25 -18.72 -1.72
N VAL A 94 4.97 -17.42 -1.86
CA VAL A 94 5.42 -16.39 -0.90
C VAL A 94 4.83 -16.64 0.49
N GLN A 95 3.52 -16.88 0.61
CA GLN A 95 2.87 -17.16 1.90
C GLN A 95 3.43 -18.40 2.59
N VAL A 96 3.68 -19.47 1.83
CA VAL A 96 4.29 -20.70 2.34
C VAL A 96 5.72 -20.40 2.82
N GLY A 97 6.51 -19.68 2.03
CA GLY A 97 7.86 -19.24 2.41
C GLY A 97 7.87 -18.37 3.67
N MET A 98 6.93 -17.44 3.81
CA MET A 98 6.79 -16.59 5.00
C MET A 98 6.45 -17.40 6.24
N ARG A 99 5.52 -18.36 6.13
CA ARG A 99 5.19 -19.29 7.22
C ARG A 99 6.40 -20.10 7.68
N TYR A 100 7.18 -20.63 6.74
CA TYR A 100 8.40 -21.38 7.08
C TYR A 100 9.49 -20.52 7.72
N ARG A 101 9.58 -19.24 7.34
CA ARG A 101 10.56 -18.29 7.90
C ARG A 101 10.12 -17.65 9.22
N GLY A 102 8.90 -17.91 9.70
CA GLY A 102 8.37 -17.32 10.93
C GLY A 102 8.21 -15.79 10.88
N VAL A 103 8.17 -15.19 9.68
CA VAL A 103 8.08 -13.73 9.52
C VAL A 103 6.62 -13.32 9.67
N SER A 104 6.26 -12.84 10.86
CA SER A 104 5.06 -12.03 11.08
C SER A 104 5.47 -10.57 10.97
N PHE A 105 4.90 -9.82 10.01
CA PHE A 105 5.01 -8.37 10.04
C PHE A 105 4.06 -7.85 11.12
N GLY A 106 4.52 -7.87 12.36
CA GLY A 106 3.98 -7.07 13.46
C GLY A 106 4.91 -5.88 13.67
N GLY A 107 4.39 -4.67 13.49
CA GLY A 107 5.12 -3.41 13.68
C GLY A 107 4.33 -2.23 13.15
#